data_AF-A0A9P7D9W0-F1
#
_entry.id   AF-A0A9P7D9W0-F1
#
_cell.length_a   1.000
_cell.length_b   1.000
_cell.length_c   1.000
_cell.angle_alpha   90.00
_cell.angle_beta   90.00
_cell.angle_gamma   90.00
#
_symmetry.space_group_name_H-M   'P 1'
#
loop_
_entity.id
_entity.type
_entity.pdbx_description
1 polymer ?
#
loop_
_entity_poly.entity_id
_entity_poly.type
_entity_poly.pdbx_seq_one_letter_code
_entity_poly.pdbx_strand_id
1 'polypeptide(L)'
;MVRAPRTSLGPTSWSNKLLSFFISLAIDAQSTISRTKNGTAKVGYRRGREVLSVACCKYQVCQAKRNYSGFWEPVFEEWFSRFPEWLRVFKDVPLDVELTVEQKTEVGKAVEHRRQQIMNKFKNDMGSSKVNRQTKNRNNKMMTADVAAASTSLTPAVASKKSDGGVLELFFDDMIKPTLNLAIERARAEAVANAAAENKEVRMPSNIAVIRKQTSLLYHSASDEVKQQVAEFIEEAKKKKKREWEEAKGAGVADHQVYIDKLPGVLSEFFDELQRLTGLVFTVLMGGPTPAMGGQIDVQSFHVGATEIGNQFDLAYPEFNSGIMRPWKEFVKRVFPVATAKEEGSVLGTSRQPTLEPEPWKESSDGHVSQTPDTSDGAFGKIPRDALT
;
A
#
# COMPACT_ATOMS: atom_id res chain seq x y z
N MET A 1 -22.24 23.49 -49.39
CA MET A 1 -22.18 22.27 -48.55
C MET A 1 -21.28 22.55 -47.36
N VAL A 2 -21.84 22.96 -46.23
CA VAL A 2 -21.10 23.28 -45.00
C VAL A 2 -21.55 22.28 -43.95
N ARG A 3 -20.61 21.46 -43.44
CA ARG A 3 -20.87 20.50 -42.36
C ARG A 3 -20.92 21.25 -41.02
N ALA A 4 -22.07 21.19 -40.36
CA ALA A 4 -22.22 21.61 -38.97
C ALA A 4 -21.51 20.64 -38.00
N PRO A 5 -20.97 21.11 -36.87
CA PRO A 5 -20.43 20.24 -35.84
C PRO A 5 -21.56 19.64 -35.01
N ARG A 6 -21.54 18.32 -34.83
CA ARG A 6 -22.42 17.57 -33.92
C ARG A 6 -22.01 17.87 -32.47
N THR A 7 -22.87 18.57 -31.73
CA THR A 7 -22.87 18.56 -30.26
C THR A 7 -23.96 17.60 -29.78
N SER A 8 -23.57 16.38 -29.38
CA SER A 8 -24.43 15.48 -28.62
C SER A 8 -23.81 15.28 -27.23
N LEU A 9 -24.18 16.13 -26.28
CA LEU A 9 -24.01 15.84 -24.86
C LEU A 9 -25.27 15.10 -24.40
N GLY A 10 -25.18 13.77 -24.35
CA GLY A 10 -26.19 12.92 -23.73
C GLY A 10 -26.14 13.00 -22.20
N PRO A 11 -27.26 12.71 -21.51
CA PRO A 11 -27.39 12.90 -20.08
C PRO A 11 -26.69 11.80 -19.25
N THR A 12 -26.04 12.27 -18.18
CA THR A 12 -25.88 11.60 -16.87
C THR A 12 -25.03 10.33 -16.75
N SER A 13 -23.77 10.53 -16.31
CA SER A 13 -22.94 9.50 -15.65
C SER A 13 -23.03 9.55 -14.11
N TRP A 14 -23.57 10.65 -13.56
CA TRP A 14 -23.71 10.83 -12.10
C TRP A 14 -24.95 10.16 -11.51
N SER A 15 -26.02 9.97 -12.28
CA SER A 15 -27.25 9.29 -11.82
C SER A 15 -27.03 7.80 -11.56
N ASN A 16 -26.23 7.11 -12.38
CA ASN A 16 -25.96 5.67 -12.21
C ASN A 16 -25.01 5.35 -11.04
N LYS A 17 -24.14 6.28 -10.63
CA LYS A 17 -23.23 6.09 -9.48
C LYS A 17 -23.91 6.38 -8.14
N LEU A 18 -24.82 7.36 -8.09
CA LEU A 18 -25.69 7.56 -6.93
C LEU A 18 -26.72 6.43 -6.81
N LEU A 19 -27.28 5.95 -7.93
CA LEU A 19 -28.21 4.82 -7.92
C LEU A 19 -27.51 3.50 -7.51
N SER A 20 -26.25 3.25 -7.88
CA SER A 20 -25.52 2.06 -7.40
C SER A 20 -25.09 2.15 -5.94
N PHE A 21 -24.87 3.36 -5.42
CA PHE A 21 -24.60 3.60 -4.00
C PHE A 21 -25.87 3.41 -3.15
N PHE A 22 -27.04 3.88 -3.60
CA PHE A 22 -28.33 3.63 -2.94
C PHE A 22 -28.83 2.19 -3.12
N ILE A 23 -28.56 1.53 -4.25
CA ILE A 23 -28.85 0.10 -4.44
C ILE A 23 -27.91 -0.76 -3.58
N SER A 24 -26.64 -0.40 -3.39
CA SER A 24 -25.75 -1.12 -2.45
C SER A 24 -26.17 -0.92 -0.98
N LEU A 25 -26.61 0.28 -0.60
CA LEU A 25 -27.15 0.53 0.74
C LEU A 25 -28.50 -0.18 0.98
N ALA A 26 -29.32 -0.33 -0.06
CA ALA A 26 -30.61 -1.04 -0.01
C ALA A 26 -30.45 -2.57 -0.06
N ILE A 27 -29.42 -3.09 -0.74
CA ILE A 27 -29.10 -4.53 -0.79
C ILE A 27 -28.49 -5.00 0.54
N ASP A 28 -27.68 -4.18 1.22
CA ASP A 28 -27.20 -4.50 2.58
C ASP A 28 -28.30 -4.38 3.66
N ALA A 29 -29.38 -3.64 3.38
CA ALA A 29 -30.57 -3.62 4.23
C ALA A 29 -31.54 -4.79 3.98
N GLN A 30 -31.47 -5.49 2.83
CA GLN A 30 -32.36 -6.62 2.52
C GLN A 30 -31.69 -8.01 2.50
N SER A 31 -30.35 -8.11 2.51
CA SER A 31 -29.64 -9.41 2.41
C SER A 31 -29.39 -10.11 3.76
N THR A 32 -30.42 -10.37 4.55
CA THR A 32 -30.36 -11.50 5.52
C THR A 32 -31.72 -12.01 5.97
N ILE A 33 -32.69 -12.10 5.07
CA ILE A 33 -33.87 -12.97 5.26
C ILE A 33 -33.56 -14.33 4.62
N SER A 34 -32.64 -15.10 5.20
CA SER A 34 -32.62 -16.55 4.99
C SER A 34 -33.57 -17.17 6.01
N ARG A 35 -34.76 -17.57 5.53
CA ARG A 35 -35.72 -18.43 6.24
C ARG A 35 -34.99 -19.70 6.66
N THR A 36 -34.76 -19.88 7.96
CA THR A 36 -34.51 -21.23 8.47
C THR A 36 -35.87 -21.89 8.66
N LYS A 37 -36.01 -23.16 8.28
CA LYS A 37 -37.28 -23.90 8.32
C LYS A 37 -37.90 -23.99 9.72
N ASN A 38 -37.18 -23.58 10.79
CA ASN A 38 -37.59 -23.77 12.19
C ASN A 38 -37.82 -22.46 12.98
N GLY A 39 -37.80 -21.28 12.36
CA GLY A 39 -38.40 -20.05 12.94
C GLY A 39 -37.80 -19.42 14.23
N THR A 40 -36.97 -20.09 15.03
CA THR A 40 -36.71 -19.64 16.42
C THR A 40 -35.29 -19.19 16.77
N ALA A 41 -34.28 -19.24 15.89
CA ALA A 41 -32.89 -18.94 16.30
C ALA A 41 -32.26 -17.63 15.76
N LYS A 42 -32.91 -16.87 14.86
CA LYS A 42 -32.28 -15.67 14.24
C LYS A 42 -32.50 -14.35 14.97
N VAL A 43 -33.50 -14.25 15.84
CA VAL A 43 -33.84 -12.98 16.53
C VAL A 43 -32.79 -12.61 17.59
N GLY A 44 -32.21 -13.61 18.28
CA GLY A 44 -31.20 -13.36 19.32
C GLY A 44 -29.90 -12.72 18.81
N TYR A 45 -29.45 -13.07 17.60
CA TYR A 45 -28.16 -12.59 17.08
C TYR A 45 -28.17 -11.11 16.67
N ARG A 46 -29.32 -10.57 16.25
CA ARG A 46 -29.43 -9.13 15.95
C ARG A 46 -29.34 -8.28 17.21
N ARG A 47 -30.07 -8.65 18.26
CA ARG A 47 -30.08 -7.92 19.55
C ARG A 47 -28.70 -7.89 20.21
N GLY A 48 -27.91 -8.96 20.08
CA GLY A 48 -26.54 -8.97 20.59
C GLY A 48 -25.64 -7.92 19.94
N ARG A 49 -25.82 -7.63 18.63
CA ARG A 49 -25.00 -6.61 17.96
C ARG A 49 -25.25 -5.21 18.48
N GLU A 50 -26.50 -4.88 18.84
CA GLU A 50 -26.85 -3.56 19.35
C GLU A 50 -26.12 -3.25 20.65
N VAL A 51 -26.11 -4.21 21.60
CA VAL A 51 -25.39 -4.08 22.88
C VAL A 51 -23.90 -3.83 22.65
N LEU A 52 -23.27 -4.63 21.77
CA LEU A 52 -21.84 -4.47 21.48
C LEU A 52 -21.54 -3.17 20.71
N SER A 53 -22.44 -2.72 19.84
CA SER A 53 -22.27 -1.49 19.07
C SER A 53 -22.28 -0.26 19.97
N VAL A 54 -23.13 -0.21 21.00
CA VAL A 54 -23.14 0.89 21.97
C VAL A 54 -21.85 0.90 22.79
N ALA A 55 -21.33 -0.28 23.15
CA ALA A 55 -20.08 -0.42 23.87
C ALA A 55 -18.81 -0.08 23.03
N CYS A 56 -18.90 -0.06 21.70
CA CYS A 56 -17.76 0.26 20.82
C CYS A 56 -17.12 1.63 21.09
N CYS A 57 -17.91 2.68 21.33
CA CYS A 57 -17.37 4.01 21.61
C CYS A 57 -16.56 4.03 22.92
N LYS A 58 -17.08 3.37 23.97
CA LYS A 58 -16.38 3.24 25.26
C LYS A 58 -15.09 2.42 25.11
N TYR A 59 -15.11 1.36 24.30
CA TYR A 59 -13.93 0.53 24.02
C TYR A 59 -12.78 1.34 23.40
N GLN A 60 -13.07 2.23 22.45
CA GLN A 60 -12.06 3.08 21.81
C GLN A 60 -11.39 4.03 22.81
N VAL A 61 -12.16 4.63 23.73
CA VAL A 61 -11.62 5.49 24.79
C VAL A 61 -10.69 4.69 25.71
N CYS A 62 -11.07 3.46 26.08
CA CYS A 62 -10.23 2.56 26.87
C CYS A 62 -8.97 2.12 26.12
N GLN A 63 -9.08 1.86 24.81
CA GLN A 63 -7.97 1.48 23.95
C GLN A 63 -6.92 2.58 23.84
N ALA A 64 -7.34 3.84 23.68
CA ALA A 64 -6.43 4.98 23.65
C ALA A 64 -5.64 5.12 24.96
N LYS A 65 -6.28 4.84 26.10
CA LYS A 65 -5.68 4.89 27.43
C LYS A 65 -4.96 3.59 27.84
N ARG A 66 -5.07 2.53 27.03
CA ARG A 66 -4.63 1.15 27.35
C ARG A 66 -5.13 0.64 28.72
N ASN A 67 -6.29 1.11 29.18
CA ASN A 67 -6.87 0.73 30.46
C ASN A 67 -8.30 0.20 30.25
N TYR A 68 -8.49 -1.10 30.50
CA TYR A 68 -9.75 -1.81 30.28
C TYR A 68 -10.45 -2.26 31.57
N SER A 69 -9.88 -1.93 32.74
CA SER A 69 -10.38 -2.39 34.04
C SER A 69 -11.86 -2.06 34.28
N GLY A 70 -12.29 -0.86 33.91
CA GLY A 70 -13.69 -0.41 34.01
C GLY A 70 -14.56 -0.68 32.78
N PHE A 71 -14.04 -1.36 31.75
CA PHE A 71 -14.78 -1.57 30.50
C PHE A 71 -15.45 -2.94 30.43
N TRP A 72 -14.72 -4.00 30.76
CA TRP A 72 -15.18 -5.37 30.49
C TRP A 72 -16.32 -5.81 31.39
N GLU A 73 -16.24 -5.53 32.69
CA GLU A 73 -17.24 -6.01 33.65
C GLU A 73 -18.65 -5.49 33.34
N PRO A 74 -18.88 -4.18 33.09
CA PRO A 74 -20.21 -3.69 32.74
C PRO A 74 -20.73 -4.26 31.41
N VAL A 75 -19.84 -4.49 30.43
CA VAL A 75 -20.21 -5.08 29.13
C VAL A 75 -20.64 -6.53 29.29
N PHE A 76 -19.94 -7.29 30.15
CA PHE A 76 -20.31 -8.67 30.44
C PHE A 76 -21.61 -8.75 31.23
N GLU A 77 -21.78 -7.92 32.25
CA GLU A 77 -23.00 -7.86 33.05
C GLU A 77 -24.23 -7.54 32.17
N GLU A 78 -24.15 -6.50 31.34
CA GLU A 78 -25.23 -6.15 30.41
C GLU A 78 -25.49 -7.26 29.38
N TRP A 79 -24.43 -7.88 28.84
CA TRP A 79 -24.56 -8.96 27.89
C TRP A 79 -25.25 -10.18 28.50
N PHE A 80 -24.77 -10.68 29.64
CA PHE A 80 -25.29 -11.91 30.25
C PHE A 80 -26.65 -11.71 30.92
N SER A 81 -27.00 -10.47 31.33
CA SER A 81 -28.36 -10.12 31.74
C SER A 81 -29.38 -10.31 30.61
N ARG A 82 -29.02 -9.92 29.38
CA ARG A 82 -29.89 -10.04 28.20
C ARG A 82 -29.80 -11.41 27.50
N PHE A 83 -28.64 -12.05 27.58
CA PHE A 83 -28.33 -13.31 26.90
C PHE A 83 -27.69 -14.31 27.88
N PRO A 84 -28.46 -14.84 28.85
CA PRO A 84 -27.92 -15.75 29.84
C PRO A 84 -27.51 -17.06 29.17
N GLU A 85 -26.28 -17.51 29.39
CA GLU A 85 -25.71 -18.68 28.69
C GLU A 85 -26.41 -19.99 29.03
N TRP A 86 -27.11 -20.08 30.16
CA TRP A 86 -27.86 -21.28 30.55
C TRP A 86 -28.91 -21.72 29.51
N LEU A 87 -29.64 -20.80 28.86
CA LEU A 87 -30.65 -21.09 27.84
C LEU A 87 -30.03 -21.71 26.59
N ARG A 88 -28.72 -21.48 26.40
CA ARG A 88 -27.98 -22.00 25.26
C ARG A 88 -27.43 -23.39 25.55
N VAL A 89 -26.95 -23.62 26.78
CA VAL A 89 -26.36 -24.89 27.22
C VAL A 89 -27.46 -25.91 27.49
N PHE A 90 -28.51 -25.52 28.22
CA PHE A 90 -29.63 -26.39 28.61
C PHE A 90 -30.91 -25.90 27.96
N LYS A 91 -31.34 -26.59 26.88
CA LYS A 91 -32.58 -26.22 26.17
C LYS A 91 -33.84 -26.73 26.84
N ASP A 92 -33.72 -27.81 27.60
CA ASP A 92 -34.86 -28.56 28.16
C ASP A 92 -35.08 -28.30 29.65
N VAL A 93 -34.23 -27.49 30.28
CA VAL A 93 -34.32 -27.15 31.71
C VAL A 93 -35.04 -25.80 31.85
N PRO A 94 -36.21 -25.74 32.51
CA PRO A 94 -36.92 -24.50 32.79
C PRO A 94 -36.09 -23.52 33.63
N LEU A 95 -36.31 -22.21 33.46
CA LEU A 95 -35.56 -21.16 34.18
C LEU A 95 -35.79 -21.18 35.71
N ASP A 96 -36.90 -21.74 36.16
CA ASP A 96 -37.32 -21.78 37.56
C ASP A 96 -36.69 -22.94 38.36
N VAL A 97 -36.01 -23.87 37.69
CA VAL A 97 -35.36 -25.01 38.36
C VAL A 97 -33.95 -24.64 38.80
N GLU A 98 -33.63 -24.90 40.08
CA GLU A 98 -32.27 -24.74 40.58
C GLU A 98 -31.29 -25.67 39.87
N LEU A 99 -30.27 -25.08 39.24
CA LEU A 99 -29.23 -25.85 38.55
C LEU A 99 -28.43 -26.69 39.54
N THR A 100 -28.14 -27.94 39.15
CA THR A 100 -27.22 -28.82 39.89
C THR A 100 -25.81 -28.23 39.89
N VAL A 101 -24.94 -28.69 40.80
CA VAL A 101 -23.55 -28.21 40.89
C VAL A 101 -22.77 -28.46 39.58
N GLU A 102 -23.02 -29.60 38.93
CA GLU A 102 -22.43 -29.94 37.64
C GLU A 102 -22.90 -28.98 36.54
N GLN A 103 -24.21 -28.71 36.48
CA GLN A 103 -24.77 -27.76 35.52
C GLN A 103 -24.24 -26.34 35.74
N LYS A 104 -24.15 -25.86 36.99
CA LYS A 104 -23.54 -24.55 37.32
C LYS A 104 -22.10 -24.46 36.83
N THR A 105 -21.33 -25.53 36.97
CA THR A 105 -19.94 -25.61 36.48
C THR A 105 -19.88 -25.51 34.95
N GLU A 106 -20.80 -26.19 34.25
CA GLU A 106 -20.88 -26.13 32.79
C GLU A 106 -21.30 -24.74 32.28
N VAL A 107 -22.28 -24.10 32.94
CA VAL A 107 -22.64 -22.69 32.64
C VAL A 107 -21.43 -21.78 32.84
N GLY A 108 -20.66 -21.96 33.93
CA GLY A 108 -19.46 -21.17 34.18
C GLY A 108 -18.43 -21.26 33.05
N LYS A 109 -18.17 -22.47 32.52
CA LYS A 109 -17.29 -22.68 31.37
C LYS A 109 -17.83 -22.00 30.10
N ALA A 110 -19.14 -22.08 29.87
CA ALA A 110 -19.77 -21.44 28.72
C ALA A 110 -19.72 -19.91 28.79
N VAL A 111 -19.91 -19.33 29.97
CA VAL A 111 -19.77 -17.88 30.25
C VAL A 111 -18.35 -17.42 29.96
N GLU A 112 -17.34 -18.12 30.46
CA GLU A 112 -15.93 -17.73 30.24
C GLU A 112 -15.54 -17.81 28.76
N HIS A 113 -15.94 -18.88 28.07
CA HIS A 113 -15.74 -18.99 26.64
C HIS A 113 -16.43 -17.84 25.87
N ARG A 114 -17.63 -17.43 26.27
CA ARG A 114 -18.32 -16.29 25.66
C ARG A 114 -17.62 -14.97 25.93
N ARG A 115 -17.13 -14.73 27.16
CA ARG A 115 -16.32 -13.54 27.50
C ARG A 115 -15.14 -13.40 26.54
N GLN A 116 -14.39 -14.48 26.33
CA GLN A 116 -13.26 -14.49 25.40
C GLN A 116 -13.69 -14.19 23.96
N GLN A 117 -14.83 -14.72 23.50
CA GLN A 117 -15.35 -14.43 22.17
C GLN A 117 -15.73 -12.96 21.99
N ILE A 118 -16.38 -12.35 23.00
CA ILE A 118 -16.72 -10.92 22.99
C ILE A 118 -15.44 -10.08 22.94
N MET A 119 -14.45 -10.40 23.77
CA MET A 119 -13.16 -9.70 23.77
C MET A 119 -12.44 -9.80 22.42
N ASN A 120 -12.36 -11.00 21.86
CA ASN A 120 -11.75 -11.22 20.55
C ASN A 120 -12.49 -10.47 19.45
N LYS A 121 -13.83 -10.37 19.54
CA LYS A 121 -14.63 -9.60 18.60
C LYS A 121 -14.29 -8.10 18.66
N PHE A 122 -14.24 -7.48 19.83
CA PHE A 122 -13.78 -6.08 19.96
C PHE A 122 -12.36 -5.88 19.45
N LYS A 123 -11.42 -6.78 19.78
CA LYS A 123 -10.05 -6.73 19.26
C LYS A 123 -9.99 -6.85 17.74
N ASN A 124 -10.84 -7.65 17.12
CA ASN A 124 -10.86 -7.84 15.67
C ASN A 124 -11.60 -6.73 14.92
N ASP A 125 -12.68 -6.20 15.50
CA ASP A 125 -13.51 -5.17 14.87
C ASP A 125 -12.93 -3.77 15.06
N MET A 126 -12.40 -3.49 16.26
CA MET A 126 -11.93 -2.17 16.67
C MET A 126 -10.40 -2.13 16.85
N GLY A 127 -9.73 -3.26 16.72
CA GLY A 127 -8.27 -3.27 16.65
C GLY A 127 -7.81 -2.54 15.42
N SER A 128 -6.74 -1.74 15.58
CA SER A 128 -5.98 -1.19 14.47
C SER A 128 -5.53 -2.28 13.50
N SER A 129 -5.56 -3.55 13.87
CA SER A 129 -5.39 -4.73 13.02
C SER A 129 -6.21 -4.71 11.73
N LYS A 130 -7.49 -4.31 11.71
CA LYS A 130 -8.28 -4.29 10.46
C LYS A 130 -7.85 -3.15 9.54
N VAL A 131 -7.74 -1.95 10.10
CA VAL A 131 -7.24 -0.77 9.37
C VAL A 131 -5.81 -1.02 8.90
N ASN A 132 -4.90 -1.43 9.78
CA ASN A 132 -3.52 -1.76 9.43
C ASN A 132 -3.41 -2.95 8.47
N ARG A 133 -4.30 -3.94 8.49
CA ARG A 133 -4.27 -5.06 7.54
C ARG A 133 -4.85 -4.66 6.19
N GLN A 134 -5.88 -3.81 6.15
CA GLN A 134 -6.39 -3.22 4.92
C GLN A 134 -5.39 -2.23 4.32
N THR A 135 -4.78 -1.37 5.14
CA THR A 135 -3.72 -0.45 4.76
C THR A 135 -2.47 -1.21 4.35
N LYS A 136 -2.02 -2.24 5.08
CA LYS A 136 -0.91 -3.11 4.61
C LYS A 136 -1.25 -3.83 3.32
N ASN A 137 -2.46 -4.35 3.14
CA ASN A 137 -2.84 -5.00 1.89
C ASN A 137 -2.98 -4.00 0.73
N ARG A 138 -3.46 -2.78 0.95
CA ARG A 138 -3.52 -1.72 -0.08
C ARG A 138 -2.13 -1.20 -0.41
N ASN A 139 -1.34 -0.85 0.60
CA ASN A 139 0.02 -0.34 0.43
C ASN A 139 0.91 -1.41 -0.22
N ASN A 140 0.81 -2.67 0.19
CA ASN A 140 1.54 -3.76 -0.46
C ASN A 140 1.09 -3.97 -1.90
N LYS A 141 -0.18 -3.70 -2.27
CA LYS A 141 -0.67 -3.90 -3.63
C LYS A 141 -0.34 -2.73 -4.57
N MET A 142 -0.34 -1.50 -4.04
CA MET A 142 0.02 -0.30 -4.80
C MET A 142 1.52 -0.11 -4.92
N MET A 143 2.28 -0.21 -3.82
CA MET A 143 3.72 -0.10 -3.92
C MET A 143 4.31 -1.23 -4.78
N THR A 144 3.80 -2.46 -4.74
CA THR A 144 4.37 -3.52 -5.62
C THR A 144 4.07 -3.34 -7.09
N ALA A 145 3.13 -2.49 -7.51
CA ALA A 145 2.89 -2.24 -8.93
C ALA A 145 3.80 -1.10 -9.40
N ASP A 146 3.72 0.04 -8.70
CA ASP A 146 4.39 1.27 -9.13
C ASP A 146 5.86 1.30 -8.70
N VAL A 147 6.19 0.80 -7.50
CA VAL A 147 7.60 0.62 -7.10
C VAL A 147 8.23 -0.55 -7.83
N ALA A 148 7.48 -1.58 -8.28
CA ALA A 148 8.07 -2.59 -9.16
C ALA A 148 8.33 -2.06 -10.57
N ALA A 149 7.48 -1.16 -11.10
CA ALA A 149 7.71 -0.47 -12.37
C ALA A 149 8.88 0.52 -12.28
N ALA A 150 8.94 1.34 -11.23
CA ALA A 150 10.06 2.26 -11.00
C ALA A 150 11.35 1.51 -10.63
N SER A 151 11.27 0.46 -9.80
CA SER A 151 12.43 -0.36 -9.44
C SER A 151 12.93 -1.21 -10.61
N THR A 152 12.08 -1.68 -11.54
CA THR A 152 12.60 -2.39 -12.74
C THR A 152 13.52 -1.52 -13.58
N SER A 153 13.44 -0.19 -13.46
CA SER A 153 14.38 0.75 -14.11
C SER A 153 15.68 1.01 -13.32
N LEU A 154 15.74 0.66 -12.02
CA LEU A 154 16.82 1.07 -11.12
C LEU A 154 17.52 -0.06 -10.37
N THR A 155 16.88 -1.21 -10.14
CA THR A 155 17.53 -2.43 -9.67
C THR A 155 16.75 -3.66 -10.15
N PRO A 156 17.41 -4.75 -10.56
CA PRO A 156 16.71 -6.00 -10.88
C PRO A 156 15.94 -6.48 -9.65
N ALA A 157 14.60 -6.50 -9.73
CA ALA A 157 13.73 -6.77 -8.59
C ALA A 157 14.00 -8.14 -7.95
N VAL A 158 14.55 -8.09 -6.73
CA VAL A 158 15.01 -9.24 -5.94
C VAL A 158 13.86 -9.78 -5.08
N ALA A 159 12.91 -10.51 -5.68
CA ALA A 159 12.06 -11.40 -4.89
C ALA A 159 12.87 -12.63 -4.46
N SER A 160 12.93 -12.94 -3.16
CA SER A 160 13.48 -14.22 -2.69
C SER A 160 12.49 -15.32 -3.08
N LYS A 161 12.64 -15.87 -4.29
CA LYS A 161 11.90 -17.07 -4.70
C LYS A 161 12.29 -18.19 -3.72
N LYS A 162 11.32 -18.69 -2.96
CA LYS A 162 11.48 -19.95 -2.21
C LYS A 162 11.78 -21.07 -3.21
N SER A 163 12.34 -22.18 -2.73
CA SER A 163 12.73 -23.35 -3.54
C SER A 163 11.73 -23.75 -4.62
N ASP A 164 10.44 -23.64 -4.34
CA ASP A 164 9.37 -24.04 -5.26
C ASP A 164 9.28 -23.14 -6.52
N GLY A 165 9.86 -21.95 -6.48
CA GLY A 165 9.86 -20.99 -7.58
C GLY A 165 10.86 -21.32 -8.70
N GLY A 166 11.91 -22.08 -8.43
CA GLY A 166 12.89 -22.49 -9.45
C GLY A 166 12.32 -23.53 -10.43
N VAL A 167 11.49 -24.46 -9.91
CA VAL A 167 10.76 -25.46 -10.72
C VAL A 167 9.82 -24.79 -11.71
N LEU A 168 9.14 -23.72 -11.25
CA LEU A 168 8.20 -22.92 -12.01
C LEU A 168 8.83 -22.05 -13.10
N GLU A 169 10.15 -22.06 -13.28
CA GLU A 169 10.81 -21.26 -14.32
C GLU A 169 11.46 -22.17 -15.37
N LEU A 170 12.13 -23.24 -14.94
CA LEU A 170 12.73 -24.23 -15.85
C LEU A 170 11.71 -25.15 -16.53
N PHE A 171 10.65 -25.54 -15.82
CA PHE A 171 9.72 -26.59 -16.29
C PHE A 171 8.27 -26.09 -16.44
N PHE A 172 8.07 -24.78 -16.43
CA PHE A 172 6.72 -24.21 -16.42
C PHE A 172 5.93 -24.58 -17.65
N ASP A 173 6.45 -24.25 -18.82
CA ASP A 173 5.70 -24.34 -20.06
C ASP A 173 5.50 -25.82 -20.48
N ASP A 174 6.50 -26.66 -20.27
CA ASP A 174 6.48 -28.05 -20.74
C ASP A 174 5.72 -29.00 -19.81
N MET A 175 5.96 -28.92 -18.48
CA MET A 175 5.41 -29.91 -17.54
C MET A 175 4.26 -29.37 -16.68
N ILE A 176 4.40 -28.12 -16.21
CA ILE A 176 3.50 -27.60 -15.18
C ILE A 176 2.23 -27.04 -15.83
N LYS A 177 2.34 -26.25 -16.89
CA LYS A 177 1.22 -25.52 -17.50
C LYS A 177 0.09 -26.42 -18.02
N PRO A 178 0.35 -27.55 -18.72
CA PRO A 178 -0.72 -28.46 -19.15
C PRO A 178 -1.46 -29.06 -17.95
N THR A 179 -0.72 -29.59 -16.97
CA THR A 179 -1.26 -30.21 -15.76
C THR A 179 -2.00 -29.19 -14.89
N LEU A 180 -1.48 -27.97 -14.82
CA LEU A 180 -2.03 -26.88 -14.03
C LEU A 180 -3.36 -26.39 -14.59
N ASN A 181 -3.47 -26.18 -15.91
CA ASN A 181 -4.72 -25.75 -16.53
C ASN A 181 -5.82 -26.79 -16.29
N LEU A 182 -5.50 -28.08 -16.46
CA LEU A 182 -6.40 -29.17 -16.14
C LEU A 182 -6.80 -29.19 -14.65
N ALA A 183 -5.85 -28.94 -13.75
CA ALA A 183 -6.12 -28.88 -12.31
C ALA A 183 -6.99 -27.68 -11.91
N ILE A 184 -6.81 -26.52 -12.56
CA ILE A 184 -7.64 -25.33 -12.33
C ILE A 184 -9.08 -25.61 -12.79
N GLU A 185 -9.26 -26.15 -13.98
CA GLU A 185 -10.59 -26.48 -14.50
C GLU A 185 -11.27 -27.55 -13.67
N ARG A 186 -10.55 -28.60 -13.23
CA ARG A 186 -11.07 -29.60 -12.29
C ARG A 186 -11.49 -28.97 -10.96
N ALA A 187 -10.65 -28.13 -10.35
CA ALA A 187 -10.96 -27.48 -9.09
C ALA A 187 -12.17 -26.53 -9.18
N ARG A 188 -12.36 -25.89 -10.34
CA ARG A 188 -13.55 -25.07 -10.63
C ARG A 188 -14.80 -25.93 -10.78
N ALA A 189 -14.73 -27.02 -11.53
CA ALA A 189 -15.84 -27.95 -11.70
C ALA A 189 -16.28 -28.56 -10.35
N GLU A 190 -15.32 -28.98 -9.51
CA GLU A 190 -15.58 -29.48 -8.15
C GLU A 190 -16.25 -28.42 -7.27
N ALA A 191 -15.78 -27.15 -7.33
CA ALA A 191 -16.39 -26.06 -6.56
C ALA A 191 -17.85 -25.79 -6.98
N VAL A 192 -18.16 -25.89 -8.27
CA VAL A 192 -19.53 -25.76 -8.79
C VAL A 192 -20.40 -26.93 -8.33
N ALA A 193 -19.91 -28.16 -8.45
CA ALA A 193 -20.64 -29.37 -8.03
C ALA A 193 -20.95 -29.35 -6.52
N ASN A 194 -19.97 -28.99 -5.69
CA ASN A 194 -20.14 -28.88 -4.24
C ASN A 194 -21.13 -27.78 -3.85
N ALA A 195 -21.06 -26.62 -4.51
CA ALA A 195 -22.00 -25.53 -4.28
C ALA A 195 -23.44 -25.91 -4.66
N ALA A 196 -23.63 -26.65 -5.76
CA ALA A 196 -24.92 -27.17 -6.18
C ALA A 196 -25.49 -28.20 -5.19
N ALA A 197 -24.66 -29.16 -4.73
CA ALA A 197 -25.06 -30.17 -3.77
C ALA A 197 -25.48 -29.58 -2.42
N GLU A 198 -24.80 -28.52 -1.98
CA GLU A 198 -25.07 -27.86 -0.69
C GLU A 198 -26.07 -26.69 -0.79
N ASN A 199 -26.56 -26.36 -1.99
CA ASN A 199 -27.37 -25.17 -2.28
C ASN A 199 -26.75 -23.87 -1.71
N LYS A 200 -25.44 -23.70 -1.95
CA LYS A 200 -24.65 -22.53 -1.52
C LYS A 200 -24.14 -21.76 -2.73
N GLU A 201 -23.75 -20.51 -2.49
CA GLU A 201 -23.06 -19.69 -3.51
C GLU A 201 -21.72 -20.33 -3.91
N VAL A 202 -21.44 -20.34 -5.21
CA VAL A 202 -20.20 -20.92 -5.76
C VAL A 202 -19.03 -20.03 -5.38
N ARG A 203 -18.14 -20.56 -4.53
CA ARG A 203 -16.87 -19.90 -4.20
C ARG A 203 -15.74 -20.50 -5.02
N MET A 204 -15.28 -19.77 -6.03
CA MET A 204 -14.17 -20.23 -6.88
C MET A 204 -12.86 -20.35 -6.07
N PRO A 205 -12.10 -21.44 -6.26
CA PRO A 205 -10.80 -21.57 -5.62
C PRO A 205 -9.85 -20.50 -6.17
N SER A 206 -8.95 -19.98 -5.31
CA SER A 206 -7.90 -19.07 -5.76
C SER A 206 -6.92 -19.83 -6.67
N ASN A 207 -6.73 -19.37 -7.91
CA ASN A 207 -5.76 -19.95 -8.84
C ASN A 207 -4.37 -20.10 -8.20
N ILE A 208 -3.94 -19.13 -7.38
CA ILE A 208 -2.65 -19.18 -6.66
C ILE A 208 -2.57 -20.37 -5.70
N ALA A 209 -3.67 -20.71 -5.02
CA ALA A 209 -3.71 -21.86 -4.13
C ALA A 209 -3.60 -23.18 -4.92
N VAL A 210 -4.27 -23.26 -6.08
CA VAL A 210 -4.19 -24.41 -6.98
C VAL A 210 -2.77 -24.57 -7.54
N ILE A 211 -2.15 -23.48 -8.00
CA ILE A 211 -0.76 -23.45 -8.48
C ILE A 211 0.19 -24.00 -7.42
N ARG A 212 0.15 -23.45 -6.19
CA ARG A 212 1.03 -23.89 -5.11
C ARG A 212 0.87 -25.37 -4.78
N LYS A 213 -0.38 -25.86 -4.74
CA LYS A 213 -0.66 -27.28 -4.47
C LYS A 213 -0.08 -28.16 -5.58
N GLN A 214 -0.30 -27.81 -6.85
CA GLN A 214 0.19 -28.61 -7.98
C GLN A 214 1.70 -28.57 -8.13
N THR A 215 2.33 -27.40 -8.00
CA THR A 215 3.80 -27.29 -8.03
C THR A 215 4.43 -28.12 -6.91
N SER A 216 3.87 -28.11 -5.70
CA SER A 216 4.36 -28.94 -4.59
C SER A 216 4.19 -30.44 -4.87
N LEU A 217 3.05 -30.86 -5.40
CA LEU A 217 2.82 -32.27 -5.77
C LEU A 217 3.82 -32.72 -6.85
N LEU A 218 3.95 -31.94 -7.92
CA LEU A 218 4.87 -32.22 -9.03
C LEU A 218 6.32 -32.27 -8.56
N TYR A 219 6.74 -31.35 -7.68
CA TYR A 219 8.08 -31.36 -7.12
C TYR A 219 8.35 -32.59 -6.26
N HIS A 220 7.38 -32.99 -5.41
CA HIS A 220 7.54 -34.20 -4.59
C HIS A 220 7.55 -35.49 -5.41
N SER A 221 6.72 -35.56 -6.46
CA SER A 221 6.67 -36.72 -7.36
C SER A 221 7.77 -36.74 -8.43
N ALA A 222 8.51 -35.65 -8.61
CA ALA A 222 9.61 -35.58 -9.56
C ALA A 222 10.73 -36.54 -9.14
N SER A 223 11.46 -37.03 -10.15
CA SER A 223 12.63 -37.86 -9.91
C SER A 223 13.73 -37.07 -9.20
N ASP A 224 14.67 -37.78 -8.59
CA ASP A 224 15.74 -37.14 -7.83
C ASP A 224 16.66 -36.32 -8.74
N GLU A 225 16.81 -36.71 -10.01
CA GLU A 225 17.54 -35.94 -11.02
C GLU A 225 16.90 -34.56 -11.27
N VAL A 226 15.56 -34.50 -11.39
CA VAL A 226 14.85 -33.23 -11.59
C VAL A 226 14.94 -32.35 -10.33
N LYS A 227 14.84 -32.95 -9.14
CA LYS A 227 15.01 -32.21 -7.87
C LYS A 227 16.42 -31.65 -7.75
N GLN A 228 17.44 -32.39 -8.19
CA GLN A 228 18.82 -31.94 -8.23
C GLN A 228 19.00 -30.78 -9.23
N GLN A 229 18.49 -30.89 -10.44
CA GLN A 229 18.54 -29.80 -11.44
C GLN A 229 17.90 -28.51 -10.91
N VAL A 230 16.77 -28.63 -10.21
CA VAL A 230 16.10 -27.48 -9.57
C VAL A 230 16.99 -26.87 -8.48
N ALA A 231 17.64 -27.70 -7.65
CA ALA A 231 18.53 -27.22 -6.60
C ALA A 231 19.75 -26.48 -7.19
N GLU A 232 20.37 -27.05 -8.23
CA GLU A 232 21.48 -26.45 -8.96
C GLU A 232 21.08 -25.10 -9.58
N PHE A 233 19.90 -25.04 -10.22
CA PHE A 233 19.37 -23.80 -10.79
C PHE A 233 19.11 -22.72 -9.73
N ILE A 234 18.56 -23.10 -8.56
CA ILE A 234 18.34 -22.15 -7.46
C ILE A 234 19.68 -21.61 -6.95
N GLU A 235 20.69 -22.46 -6.81
CA GLU A 235 22.03 -22.04 -6.37
C GLU A 235 22.73 -21.18 -7.42
N GLU A 236 22.61 -21.50 -8.71
CA GLU A 236 23.13 -20.66 -9.79
C GLU A 236 22.43 -19.30 -9.84
N ALA A 237 21.10 -19.27 -9.73
CA ALA A 237 20.34 -18.02 -9.67
C ALA A 237 20.73 -17.17 -8.45
N LYS A 238 20.96 -17.78 -7.28
CA LYS A 238 21.49 -17.08 -6.10
C LYS A 238 22.90 -16.55 -6.34
N LYS A 239 23.80 -17.34 -6.94
CA LYS A 239 25.17 -16.93 -7.24
C LYS A 239 25.20 -15.78 -8.26
N LYS A 240 24.44 -15.89 -9.36
CA LYS A 240 24.29 -14.84 -10.37
C LYS A 240 23.79 -13.54 -9.74
N LYS A 241 22.74 -13.62 -8.93
CA LYS A 241 22.18 -12.48 -8.22
C LYS A 241 23.12 -11.86 -7.20
N LYS A 242 23.88 -12.68 -6.46
CA LYS A 242 24.93 -12.19 -5.57
C LYS A 242 26.02 -11.48 -6.37
N ARG A 243 26.44 -12.04 -7.50
CA ARG A 243 27.42 -11.42 -8.39
C ARG A 243 26.91 -10.08 -8.94
N GLU A 244 25.67 -10.03 -9.45
CA GLU A 244 25.04 -8.78 -9.91
C GLU A 244 24.94 -7.74 -8.78
N TRP A 245 24.65 -8.18 -7.55
CA TRP A 245 24.62 -7.28 -6.39
C TRP A 245 26.00 -6.76 -6.00
N GLU A 246 27.03 -7.61 -5.98
CA GLU A 246 28.41 -7.19 -5.71
C GLU A 246 28.97 -6.32 -6.84
N GLU A 247 28.64 -6.62 -8.10
CA GLU A 247 28.97 -5.78 -9.27
C GLU A 247 28.27 -4.41 -9.16
N ALA A 248 26.99 -4.38 -8.80
CA ALA A 248 26.25 -3.13 -8.57
C ALA A 248 26.75 -2.36 -7.33
N LYS A 249 27.39 -3.04 -6.38
CA LYS A 249 28.01 -2.43 -5.21
C LYS A 249 29.45 -1.95 -5.49
N GLY A 250 30.13 -2.60 -6.44
CA GLY A 250 31.43 -2.21 -6.97
C GLY A 250 31.35 -1.18 -8.11
N ALA A 251 30.12 -0.85 -8.54
CA ALA A 251 29.80 0.28 -9.39
C ALA A 251 30.50 1.53 -8.84
N GLY A 252 31.44 2.08 -9.59
CA GLY A 252 32.37 3.10 -9.11
C GLY A 252 31.66 4.43 -8.82
N VAL A 253 32.43 5.42 -8.37
CA VAL A 253 31.95 6.81 -8.14
C VAL A 253 31.19 7.39 -9.36
N ALA A 254 31.49 6.93 -10.57
CA ALA A 254 30.78 7.28 -11.80
C ALA A 254 29.29 6.84 -11.82
N ASP A 255 28.96 5.72 -11.17
CA ASP A 255 27.59 5.20 -11.13
C ASP A 255 26.71 5.96 -10.14
N HIS A 256 27.30 6.54 -9.08
CA HIS A 256 26.56 7.38 -8.13
C HIS A 256 25.89 8.59 -8.80
N GLN A 257 26.57 9.22 -9.76
CA GLN A 257 25.99 10.36 -10.48
C GLN A 257 24.76 9.94 -11.29
N VAL A 258 24.80 8.78 -11.94
CA VAL A 258 23.65 8.26 -12.71
C VAL A 258 22.43 8.06 -11.80
N TYR A 259 22.63 7.60 -10.56
CA TYR A 259 21.53 7.48 -9.61
C TYR A 259 21.02 8.84 -9.11
N ILE A 260 21.93 9.79 -8.85
CA ILE A 260 21.56 11.17 -8.48
C ILE A 260 20.71 11.80 -9.59
N ASP A 261 21.11 11.65 -10.86
CA ASP A 261 20.42 12.24 -12.00
C ASP A 261 19.04 11.59 -12.26
N LYS A 262 18.90 10.29 -11.95
CA LYS A 262 17.62 9.57 -12.08
C LYS A 262 16.68 9.82 -10.90
N LEU A 263 17.21 10.22 -9.74
CA LEU A 263 16.45 10.33 -8.51
C LEU A 263 15.23 11.27 -8.61
N PRO A 264 15.31 12.47 -9.26
CA PRO A 264 14.15 13.34 -9.41
C PRO A 264 12.97 12.66 -10.12
N GLY A 265 13.21 11.87 -11.17
CA GLY A 265 12.16 11.18 -11.91
C GLY A 265 11.42 10.15 -11.04
N VAL A 266 12.17 9.35 -10.28
CA VAL A 266 11.62 8.35 -9.35
C VAL A 266 10.80 8.99 -8.25
N LEU A 267 11.31 10.08 -7.68
CA LEU A 267 10.62 10.79 -6.62
C LEU A 267 9.35 11.44 -7.15
N SER A 268 9.34 11.95 -8.38
CA SER A 268 8.11 12.47 -9.00
C SER A 268 7.05 11.41 -9.12
N GLU A 269 7.34 10.30 -9.79
CA GLU A 269 6.37 9.21 -9.96
C GLU A 269 5.83 8.72 -8.61
N PHE A 270 6.70 8.58 -7.62
CA PHE A 270 6.34 8.12 -6.30
C PHE A 270 5.45 9.11 -5.53
N PHE A 271 5.85 10.37 -5.45
CA PHE A 271 5.15 11.36 -4.67
C PHE A 271 3.89 11.89 -5.37
N ASP A 272 3.84 11.93 -6.70
CA ASP A 272 2.62 12.27 -7.46
C ASP A 272 1.51 11.27 -7.14
N GLU A 273 1.84 9.97 -7.13
CA GLU A 273 0.88 8.93 -6.77
C GLU A 273 0.46 9.03 -5.30
N LEU A 274 1.39 9.31 -4.38
CA LEU A 274 1.04 9.57 -2.98
C LEU A 274 0.13 10.79 -2.82
N GLN A 275 0.40 11.88 -3.51
CA GLN A 275 -0.43 13.09 -3.48
C GLN A 275 -1.84 12.75 -3.98
N ARG A 276 -1.95 12.06 -5.11
CA ARG A 276 -3.23 11.64 -5.70
C ARG A 276 -4.08 10.81 -4.74
N LEU A 277 -3.45 9.94 -3.97
CA LEU A 277 -4.14 9.08 -3.01
C LEU A 277 -4.52 9.77 -1.71
N THR A 278 -3.63 10.62 -1.19
CA THR A 278 -3.71 11.12 0.19
C THR A 278 -4.22 12.56 0.26
N GLY A 279 -4.14 13.30 -0.85
CA GLY A 279 -4.37 14.74 -0.89
C GLY A 279 -3.28 15.56 -0.19
N LEU A 280 -2.19 14.93 0.26
CA LEU A 280 -1.07 15.61 0.90
C LEU A 280 -0.12 16.21 -0.13
N VAL A 281 0.53 17.31 0.25
CA VAL A 281 1.64 17.91 -0.49
C VAL A 281 2.96 17.48 0.14
N PHE A 282 3.98 17.30 -0.68
CA PHE A 282 5.28 16.80 -0.24
C PHE A 282 6.41 17.75 -0.61
N THR A 283 7.42 17.82 0.24
CA THR A 283 8.69 18.49 -0.04
C THR A 283 9.81 17.57 0.44
N VAL A 284 10.79 17.34 -0.42
CA VAL A 284 11.96 16.53 -0.13
C VAL A 284 13.19 17.42 -0.28
N LEU A 285 14.02 17.44 0.74
CA LEU A 285 15.33 18.08 0.70
C LEU A 285 16.39 16.99 0.72
N MET A 286 17.34 17.07 -0.21
CA MET A 286 18.45 16.13 -0.29
C MET A 286 19.75 16.89 -0.51
N GLY A 287 20.86 16.29 -0.12
CA GLY A 287 22.17 16.91 -0.31
C GLY A 287 23.29 15.96 0.06
N GLY A 288 24.43 16.16 -0.58
CA GLY A 288 25.60 15.33 -0.42
C GLY A 288 26.73 15.73 -1.38
N PRO A 289 27.87 15.04 -1.31
CA PRO A 289 28.96 15.24 -2.27
C PRO A 289 28.53 14.75 -3.66
N THR A 290 28.67 15.61 -4.66
CA THR A 290 28.30 15.31 -6.05
C THR A 290 29.55 14.99 -6.88
N PRO A 291 29.67 13.76 -7.44
CA PRO A 291 30.81 13.38 -8.28
C PRO A 291 31.08 14.33 -9.45
N ALA A 292 30.02 14.78 -10.14
CA ALA A 292 30.14 15.71 -11.27
C ALA A 292 30.76 17.07 -10.87
N MET A 293 30.69 17.44 -9.59
CA MET A 293 31.29 18.66 -9.05
C MET A 293 32.58 18.39 -8.26
N GLY A 294 33.26 17.27 -8.54
CA GLY A 294 34.50 16.92 -7.85
C GLY A 294 34.30 16.66 -6.34
N GLY A 295 33.14 16.13 -5.96
CA GLY A 295 32.80 15.87 -4.56
C GLY A 295 32.38 17.10 -3.75
N GLN A 296 32.14 18.24 -4.40
CA GLN A 296 31.55 19.41 -3.72
C GLN A 296 30.14 19.09 -3.22
N ILE A 297 29.77 19.72 -2.10
CA ILE A 297 28.43 19.58 -1.52
C ILE A 297 27.41 20.32 -2.38
N ASP A 298 26.50 19.55 -2.96
CA ASP A 298 25.30 20.02 -3.62
C ASP A 298 24.05 19.75 -2.78
N VAL A 299 23.02 20.58 -2.96
CA VAL A 299 21.72 20.41 -2.32
C VAL A 299 20.63 20.59 -3.37
N GLN A 300 19.63 19.72 -3.32
CA GLN A 300 18.50 19.74 -4.24
C GLN A 300 17.21 19.67 -3.43
N SER A 301 16.16 20.32 -3.93
CA SER A 301 14.81 20.24 -3.39
C SER A 301 13.86 19.72 -4.45
N PHE A 302 12.88 18.94 -4.00
CA PHE A 302 11.85 18.37 -4.84
C PHE A 302 10.48 18.60 -4.20
N HIS A 303 9.53 19.13 -4.97
CA HIS A 303 8.22 19.56 -4.46
C HIS A 303 7.11 18.90 -5.26
N VAL A 304 6.17 18.28 -4.56
CA VAL A 304 4.95 17.71 -5.15
C VAL A 304 3.73 18.39 -4.57
N GLY A 305 2.94 18.94 -5.48
CA GLY A 305 1.79 19.77 -5.21
C GLY A 305 2.03 21.25 -5.48
N ALA A 306 0.92 21.93 -5.75
CA ALA A 306 0.91 23.34 -6.11
C ALA A 306 -0.27 24.04 -5.42
N THR A 307 -0.11 25.35 -5.22
CA THR A 307 -1.20 26.25 -4.82
C THR A 307 -2.27 26.35 -5.92
N GLU A 308 -3.40 27.00 -5.64
CA GLU A 308 -4.48 27.21 -6.63
C GLU A 308 -4.01 27.95 -7.89
N ILE A 309 -2.96 28.77 -7.78
CA ILE A 309 -2.37 29.54 -8.89
C ILE A 309 -1.27 28.73 -9.61
N GLY A 310 -0.96 27.51 -9.12
CA GLY A 310 0.05 26.63 -9.71
C GLY A 310 1.45 26.79 -9.12
N ASN A 311 1.66 27.66 -8.12
CA ASN A 311 2.98 27.83 -7.50
C ASN A 311 3.34 26.63 -6.63
N GLN A 312 4.55 26.11 -6.80
CA GLN A 312 5.17 25.12 -5.90
C GLN A 312 5.70 25.79 -4.63
N PHE A 313 6.14 25.00 -3.64
CA PHE A 313 6.49 25.51 -2.31
C PHE A 313 7.67 26.48 -2.32
N ASP A 314 8.68 26.23 -3.14
CA ASP A 314 9.85 27.11 -3.33
C ASP A 314 9.48 28.47 -3.92
N LEU A 315 8.50 28.52 -4.82
CA LEU A 315 7.97 29.77 -5.39
C LEU A 315 6.98 30.46 -4.46
N ALA A 316 6.21 29.70 -3.69
CA ALA A 316 5.21 30.23 -2.75
C ALA A 316 5.85 30.78 -1.46
N TYR A 317 7.09 30.41 -1.17
CA TYR A 317 7.82 30.86 0.01
C TYR A 317 9.04 31.71 -0.41
N PRO A 318 8.95 33.06 -0.40
CA PRO A 318 9.99 33.95 -0.91
C PRO A 318 11.38 33.74 -0.29
N GLU A 319 11.41 33.28 0.95
CA GLU A 319 12.64 33.02 1.71
C GLU A 319 13.10 31.56 1.61
N PHE A 320 12.62 30.76 0.66
CA PHE A 320 12.97 29.34 0.55
C PHE A 320 14.48 29.12 0.48
N ASN A 321 15.17 29.91 -0.35
CA ASN A 321 16.60 29.78 -0.49
C ASN A 321 17.39 30.21 0.77
N SER A 322 17.04 31.35 1.36
CA SER A 322 17.75 31.90 2.53
C SER A 322 17.39 31.19 3.83
N GLY A 323 16.10 30.85 4.02
CA GLY A 323 15.54 30.30 5.24
C GLY A 323 15.52 28.78 5.30
N ILE A 324 15.56 28.07 4.17
CA ILE A 324 15.50 26.59 4.14
C ILE A 324 16.74 25.99 3.48
N MET A 325 17.02 26.33 2.22
CA MET A 325 18.11 25.68 1.47
C MET A 325 19.49 25.96 2.05
N ARG A 326 19.76 27.20 2.50
CA ARG A 326 21.05 27.54 3.11
C ARG A 326 21.29 26.83 4.45
N PRO A 327 20.38 26.88 5.45
CA PRO A 327 20.53 26.07 6.66
C PRO A 327 20.67 24.58 6.38
N TRP A 328 19.92 24.04 5.41
CA TRP A 328 20.04 22.66 4.98
C TRP A 328 21.43 22.34 4.43
N LYS A 329 21.97 23.18 3.54
CA LYS A 329 23.34 23.04 3.01
C LYS A 329 24.40 23.08 4.11
N GLU A 330 24.26 23.97 5.09
CA GLU A 330 25.16 24.02 6.24
C GLU A 330 25.06 22.76 7.12
N PHE A 331 23.88 22.19 7.28
CA PHE A 331 23.70 20.89 7.92
C PHE A 331 24.41 19.77 7.13
N VAL A 332 24.22 19.70 5.80
CA VAL A 332 24.86 18.68 4.94
C VAL A 332 26.39 18.78 4.99
N LYS A 333 26.95 20.00 4.99
CA LYS A 333 28.41 20.21 5.18
C LYS A 333 28.93 19.65 6.51
N ARG A 334 28.13 19.65 7.57
CA ARG A 334 28.50 19.07 8.87
C ARG A 334 28.43 17.55 8.86
N VAL A 335 27.49 16.98 8.09
CA VAL A 335 27.38 15.53 7.88
C VAL A 335 28.55 15.00 7.03
N PHE A 336 28.98 15.79 6.04
CA PHE A 336 30.09 15.47 5.14
C PHE A 336 31.23 16.48 5.29
N PRO A 337 31.98 16.46 6.41
CA PRO A 337 33.09 17.37 6.62
C PRO A 337 34.14 17.19 5.51
N VAL A 338 34.54 18.32 4.91
CA VAL A 338 35.38 18.47 3.70
C VAL A 338 36.71 17.69 3.73
N ALA A 339 37.12 17.16 4.88
CA ALA A 339 38.34 16.37 5.06
C ALA A 339 38.37 15.05 4.24
N THR A 340 37.21 14.50 3.82
CA THR A 340 37.17 13.28 3.00
C THR A 340 37.31 13.51 1.48
N ALA A 341 37.25 14.76 1.00
CA ALA A 341 37.24 15.05 -0.45
C ALA A 341 38.62 15.11 -1.12
N LYS A 342 39.71 15.24 -0.36
CA LYS A 342 41.08 15.35 -0.93
C LYS A 342 41.88 14.05 -0.94
N GLU A 343 41.57 13.08 -0.08
CA GLU A 343 42.41 11.87 0.04
C GLU A 343 42.02 10.74 -0.93
N GLU A 344 40.74 10.59 -1.32
CA GLU A 344 40.34 9.52 -2.26
C GLU A 344 40.56 9.88 -3.74
N GLY A 345 40.77 11.16 -4.07
CA GLY A 345 41.10 11.62 -5.41
C GLY A 345 42.59 11.67 -5.76
N SER A 346 43.48 11.36 -4.81
CA SER A 346 44.93 11.62 -4.94
C SER A 346 45.81 10.36 -4.87
N VAL A 347 45.34 9.23 -5.41
CA VAL A 347 46.18 8.01 -5.56
C VAL A 347 46.52 7.70 -7.03
N LEU A 348 46.06 8.48 -8.01
CA LEU A 348 46.48 8.34 -9.41
C LEU A 348 47.17 9.61 -9.95
N GLY A 349 48.49 9.59 -9.87
CA GLY A 349 49.34 10.20 -10.90
C GLY A 349 49.68 11.68 -10.72
N THR A 350 50.80 11.95 -10.05
CA THR A 350 51.59 13.17 -10.22
C THR A 350 51.92 13.40 -11.69
N SER A 351 51.20 14.30 -12.36
CA SER A 351 51.70 14.98 -13.56
C SER A 351 51.80 16.47 -13.24
N ARG A 352 53.04 16.95 -13.16
CA ARG A 352 53.39 18.36 -12.95
C ARG A 352 52.83 19.20 -14.10
N GLN A 353 52.08 20.24 -13.78
CA GLN A 353 51.93 21.42 -14.63
C GLN A 353 52.23 22.69 -13.84
N PRO A 354 52.71 23.74 -14.53
CA PRO A 354 53.47 24.83 -13.93
C PRO A 354 52.56 25.91 -13.35
N THR A 355 53.05 26.52 -12.28
CA THR A 355 52.53 27.71 -11.62
C THR A 355 52.22 28.82 -12.62
N LEU A 356 50.96 29.24 -12.69
CA LEU A 356 50.55 30.55 -13.20
C LEU A 356 49.93 31.33 -12.06
N GLU A 357 50.41 32.56 -11.89
CA GLU A 357 50.01 33.54 -10.88
C GLU A 357 48.52 33.91 -10.96
N PRO A 358 47.89 34.32 -9.84
CA PRO A 358 46.50 34.75 -9.83
C PRO A 358 46.34 36.21 -10.28
N GLU A 359 45.55 36.41 -11.35
CA GLU A 359 44.98 37.73 -11.70
C GLU A 359 43.84 38.10 -10.73
N PRO A 360 43.69 39.39 -10.36
CA PRO A 360 42.69 39.88 -9.43
C PRO A 360 41.29 39.84 -10.04
N TRP A 361 40.34 39.27 -9.29
CA TRP A 361 38.92 39.24 -9.62
C TRP A 361 38.37 40.67 -9.75
N LYS A 362 37.83 41.00 -10.93
CA LYS A 362 36.88 42.10 -11.09
C LYS A 362 35.48 41.57 -10.79
N GLU A 363 34.87 42.19 -9.81
CA GLU A 363 33.46 42.06 -9.45
C GLU A 363 32.61 42.62 -10.62
N SER A 364 32.04 41.74 -11.45
CA SER A 364 31.09 42.13 -12.50
C SER A 364 29.67 41.90 -12.01
N SER A 365 29.05 42.97 -11.55
CA SER A 365 27.61 43.10 -11.37
C SER A 365 26.96 43.33 -12.73
N ASP A 366 26.44 42.30 -13.38
CA ASP A 366 25.50 42.46 -14.49
C ASP A 366 24.29 41.56 -14.28
N GLY A 367 23.16 42.22 -14.03
CA GLY A 367 21.84 41.63 -13.86
C GLY A 367 21.37 41.03 -15.18
N HIS A 368 21.02 39.74 -15.13
CA HIS A 368 20.37 39.06 -16.23
C HIS A 368 18.87 39.39 -16.20
N VAL A 369 18.47 40.38 -17.00
CA VAL A 369 17.07 40.66 -17.36
C VAL A 369 16.65 39.62 -18.39
N SER A 370 15.78 38.69 -18.01
CA SER A 370 15.10 37.81 -18.95
C SER A 370 14.04 38.60 -19.72
N GLN A 371 14.32 38.83 -21.00
CA GLN A 371 13.37 39.33 -21.98
C GLN A 371 12.32 38.25 -22.26
N THR A 372 11.05 38.54 -22.00
CA THR A 372 9.91 37.79 -22.55
C THR A 372 9.62 38.26 -23.97
N PRO A 373 9.28 37.38 -24.91
CA PRO A 373 8.91 37.78 -26.26
C PRO A 373 7.56 38.47 -26.28
N ASP A 374 7.57 39.64 -26.92
CA ASP A 374 6.45 40.46 -27.33
C ASP A 374 5.47 39.65 -28.19
N THR A 375 4.21 39.57 -27.77
CA THR A 375 3.11 39.04 -28.59
C THR A 375 2.04 40.12 -28.64
N SER A 376 2.16 41.01 -29.62
CA SER A 376 1.11 41.91 -30.06
C SER A 376 0.08 41.16 -30.91
N ASP A 377 -1.15 41.70 -30.89
CA ASP A 377 -2.27 41.48 -31.79
C ASP A 377 -3.26 40.33 -31.50
N GLY A 378 -4.40 40.72 -30.90
CA GLY A 378 -5.56 39.84 -30.73
C GLY A 378 -6.80 40.50 -30.10
N ALA A 379 -7.39 41.47 -30.79
CA ALA A 379 -8.80 41.91 -30.75
C ALA A 379 -9.64 41.65 -29.47
N PHE A 380 -9.83 42.71 -28.66
CA PHE A 380 -10.90 42.78 -27.66
C PHE A 380 -12.28 42.95 -28.33
N GLY A 381 -13.06 41.86 -28.32
CA GLY A 381 -14.50 41.90 -28.60
C GLY A 381 -15.28 42.50 -27.43
N LYS A 382 -16.03 43.57 -27.69
CA LYS A 382 -16.97 44.20 -26.76
C LYS A 382 -18.11 43.23 -26.42
N ILE A 383 -18.35 42.97 -25.13
CA ILE A 383 -19.59 42.35 -24.65
C ILE A 383 -20.58 43.47 -24.31
N PRO A 384 -21.82 43.47 -24.83
CA PRO A 384 -22.84 44.42 -24.42
C PRO A 384 -23.30 44.13 -22.98
N ARG A 385 -23.26 45.17 -22.14
CA ARG A 385 -24.13 45.25 -20.96
C ARG A 385 -25.53 45.49 -21.47
N ASP A 386 -26.42 44.52 -21.27
CA ASP A 386 -27.87 44.69 -21.06
C ASP A 386 -28.52 43.31 -20.92
N ALA A 387 -28.69 42.83 -19.68
CA ALA A 387 -29.67 41.81 -19.28
C ALA A 387 -29.63 41.60 -17.76
N LEU A 388 -30.22 42.55 -17.02
CA LEU A 388 -30.68 42.34 -15.64
C LEU A 388 -31.99 43.11 -15.46
N THR A 389 -33.07 42.41 -15.76
CA THR A 389 -34.43 42.57 -15.19
C THR A 389 -35.07 41.20 -15.17
#